data_AF-A0A7Y3FEJ7-F1
#
_entry.id   AF-A0A7Y3FEJ7-F1
#
_cell.length_a   1.000
_cell.length_b   1.000
_cell.length_c   1.000
_cell.angle_alpha   90.00
_cell.angle_beta   90.00
_cell.angle_gamma   90.00
#
_symmetry.space_group_name_H-M   'P 1'
#
loop_
_entity.id
_entity.type
_entity.pdbx_description
1 polymer ?
#
loop_
_entity_poly.entity_id
_entity_poly.type
_entity_poly.pdbx_seq_one_letter_code
_entity_poly.pdbx_strand_id
1 'polypeptide(L)'
;MYKILILAASLACMSFAAKAHEFWISPDKHLVSTSDTVAAALIVGQDFEGNSQAFLPRSFERFDYAIGGKIAPVEVRLGDRPALKMDAPGEGLMVIIHETTGLLLTWDEFERFEAFVEHKDATWTLEA
;
A
#
# COMPACT_ATOMS: atom_id res chain seq x y z
N MET A 1 -0.28 33.06 -30.61
CA MET A 1 -1.00 31.79 -30.41
C MET A 1 -0.08 30.64 -29.99
N TYR A 2 0.97 30.28 -30.74
CA TYR A 2 1.84 29.13 -30.39
C TYR A 2 2.51 29.22 -29.00
N LYS A 3 2.93 30.42 -28.57
CA LYS A 3 3.51 30.63 -27.22
C LYS A 3 2.53 30.34 -26.07
N ILE A 4 1.24 30.63 -26.26
CA ILE A 4 0.18 30.36 -25.27
C ILE A 4 -0.08 28.85 -25.19
N LEU A 5 -0.08 28.18 -26.35
CA LEU A 5 -0.20 26.72 -26.44
C LEU A 5 0.99 25.99 -25.78
N ILE A 6 2.23 26.47 -25.98
CA ILE A 6 3.41 25.90 -25.30
C ILE A 6 3.31 26.08 -23.79
N LEU A 7 2.91 27.27 -23.32
CA LEU A 7 2.80 27.53 -21.88
C LEU A 7 1.71 26.68 -21.23
N ALA A 8 0.54 26.56 -21.87
CA ALA A 8 -0.54 25.70 -21.39
C ALA A 8 -0.13 24.21 -21.36
N ALA A 9 0.56 23.72 -22.41
CA ALA A 9 1.08 22.35 -22.44
C ALA A 9 2.12 22.11 -21.33
N SER A 10 2.97 23.11 -21.03
CA SER A 10 3.98 23.02 -19.99
C SER A 10 3.37 22.98 -18.58
N LEU A 11 2.30 23.74 -18.33
CA LEU A 11 1.56 23.70 -17.06
C LEU A 11 0.81 22.39 -16.87
N ALA A 12 0.22 21.83 -17.94
CA ALA A 12 -0.48 20.54 -17.87
C ALA A 12 0.45 19.35 -17.59
N CYS A 13 1.76 19.50 -17.83
CA CYS A 13 2.77 18.49 -17.51
C CYS A 13 3.37 18.63 -16.10
N MET A 14 2.93 19.60 -15.28
CA MET A 14 3.36 19.67 -13.89
C MET A 14 2.67 18.55 -13.10
N SER A 15 3.42 17.52 -12.72
CA SER A 15 2.94 16.48 -11.81
C SER A 15 2.70 17.11 -10.44
N PHE A 16 1.44 17.16 -10.00
CA PHE A 16 1.15 17.46 -8.61
C PHE A 16 1.64 16.29 -7.75
N ALA A 17 2.36 16.60 -6.68
CA ALA A 17 2.72 15.58 -5.70
C ALA A 17 1.43 15.07 -5.05
N ALA A 18 1.12 13.79 -5.24
CA ALA A 18 0.02 13.17 -4.53
C ALA A 18 0.30 13.26 -3.02
N LYS A 19 -0.62 13.87 -2.27
CA LYS A 19 -0.61 13.90 -0.80
C LYS A 19 -1.10 12.55 -0.26
N ALA A 20 -0.41 11.47 -0.63
CA ALA A 20 -0.70 10.12 -0.15
C ALA A 20 0.30 9.74 0.94
N HIS A 21 -0.15 8.93 1.90
CA HIS A 21 0.76 8.29 2.84
C HIS A 21 1.69 7.32 2.12
N GLU A 22 2.90 7.19 2.64
CA GLU A 22 3.84 6.16 2.21
C GLU A 22 3.31 4.77 2.57
N PHE A 23 3.69 3.80 1.75
CA PHE A 23 3.42 2.39 1.99
C PHE A 23 4.73 1.60 1.86
N TRP A 24 5.01 0.73 2.83
CA TRP A 24 6.18 -0.16 2.76
C TRP A 24 5.97 -1.50 3.46
N ILE A 25 6.79 -2.47 3.09
CA ILE A 25 6.90 -3.78 3.74
C ILE A 25 8.08 -3.71 4.71
N SER A 26 7.80 -3.85 6.01
CA SER A 26 8.78 -3.76 7.08
C SER A 26 9.04 -5.16 7.66
N PRO A 27 10.13 -5.84 7.29
CA PRO A 27 10.50 -7.10 7.91
C PRO A 27 11.00 -6.89 9.35
N ASP A 28 10.67 -7.80 10.26
CA ASP A 28 11.18 -7.75 11.65
C ASP A 28 12.70 -7.99 11.67
N LYS A 29 13.19 -8.82 10.75
CA LYS A 29 14.61 -9.16 10.55
C LYS A 29 14.92 -9.27 9.07
N HIS A 30 16.06 -8.70 8.65
CA HIS A 30 16.53 -8.82 7.28
C HIS A 30 17.28 -10.13 6.99
N LEU A 31 17.79 -10.80 8.03
CA LEU A 31 18.39 -12.14 7.96
C LEU A 31 17.66 -13.06 8.93
N VAL A 32 17.17 -14.19 8.43
CA VAL A 32 16.37 -15.18 9.17
C VAL A 32 16.96 -16.56 8.92
N SER A 33 17.05 -17.39 9.96
CA SER A 33 17.43 -18.80 9.81
C SER A 33 16.31 -19.58 9.13
N THR A 34 16.64 -20.63 8.38
CA THR A 34 15.61 -21.50 7.77
C THR A 34 14.77 -22.28 8.78
N SER A 35 15.21 -22.35 10.04
CA SER A 35 14.45 -22.89 11.17
C SER A 35 13.47 -21.90 11.81
N ASP A 36 13.54 -20.62 11.43
CA ASP A 36 12.84 -19.54 12.10
C ASP A 36 11.64 -19.05 11.27
N THR A 37 10.77 -18.27 11.92
CA THR A 37 9.65 -17.59 11.27
C THR A 37 10.12 -16.31 10.57
N VAL A 38 9.68 -16.12 9.33
CA VAL A 38 9.74 -14.84 8.62
C VAL A 38 8.50 -14.04 8.99
N ALA A 39 8.70 -12.79 9.41
CA ALA A 39 7.62 -11.87 9.76
C ALA A 39 7.87 -10.50 9.12
N ALA A 40 6.82 -9.93 8.53
CA ALA A 40 6.87 -8.60 7.95
C ALA A 40 5.51 -7.89 8.05
N ALA A 41 5.55 -6.64 8.52
CA ALA A 41 4.38 -5.78 8.59
C ALA A 41 4.22 -5.00 7.27
N LEU A 42 2.99 -4.86 6.80
CA LEU A 42 2.65 -3.83 5.82
C LEU A 42 2.34 -2.55 6.58
N ILE A 43 3.02 -1.45 6.28
CA ILE A 43 2.85 -0.18 7.00
C ILE A 43 2.29 0.87 6.05
N VAL A 44 1.30 1.62 6.55
CA VAL A 44 0.84 2.88 5.95
C VAL A 44 1.22 4.01 6.90
N GLY A 45 2.01 4.98 6.43
CA GLY A 45 2.63 5.98 7.30
C GLY A 45 3.35 7.11 6.57
N GLN A 46 4.22 7.81 7.27
CA GLN A 46 5.12 8.83 6.72
C GLN A 46 6.34 8.93 7.64
N ASP A 47 7.49 9.34 7.10
CA ASP A 47 8.71 9.58 7.89
C ASP A 47 9.13 8.34 8.70
N PHE A 48 8.90 7.15 8.13
CA PHE A 48 9.13 5.83 8.76
C PHE A 48 8.30 5.53 10.02
N GLU A 49 7.28 6.34 10.33
CA GLU A 49 6.29 6.07 11.36
C GLU A 49 4.94 5.75 10.73
N GLY A 50 4.26 4.71 11.21
CA GLY A 50 3.00 4.32 10.59
C GLY A 50 2.27 3.18 11.25
N ASN A 51 1.06 2.96 10.75
CA ASN A 51 0.18 1.92 11.23
C ASN A 51 0.40 0.63 10.46
N SER A 52 0.72 -0.44 11.20
CA SER A 52 0.69 -1.79 10.63
C SER A 52 -0.72 -2.17 10.19
N GLN A 53 -0.84 -2.61 8.95
CA GLN A 53 -2.08 -3.10 8.36
C GLN A 53 -2.22 -4.60 8.62
N ALA A 54 -3.45 -5.03 8.89
CA ALA A 54 -3.76 -6.45 9.01
C ALA A 54 -3.92 -7.08 7.61
N PHE A 55 -3.74 -8.40 7.52
CA PHE A 55 -4.08 -9.13 6.30
C PHE A 55 -5.60 -9.13 6.08
N LEU A 56 -6.03 -8.47 5.01
CA LEU A 56 -7.43 -8.39 4.59
C LEU A 56 -7.50 -8.84 3.12
N PRO A 57 -7.89 -10.10 2.81
CA PRO A 57 -7.92 -10.63 1.45
C PRO A 57 -8.71 -9.75 0.47
N ARG A 58 -9.77 -9.10 0.94
CA ARG A 58 -10.60 -8.21 0.11
C ARG A 58 -9.90 -6.94 -0.36
N SER A 59 -8.79 -6.57 0.28
CA SER A 59 -8.03 -5.36 -0.03
C SER A 59 -6.77 -5.66 -0.86
N PHE A 60 -6.52 -6.93 -1.18
CA PHE A 60 -5.26 -7.42 -1.73
C PHE A 60 -5.56 -8.07 -3.08
N GLU A 61 -4.91 -7.59 -4.14
CA GLU A 61 -4.92 -8.27 -5.43
C GLU A 61 -3.90 -9.42 -5.44
N ARG A 62 -2.77 -9.22 -4.74
CA ARG A 62 -1.69 -10.18 -4.67
C ARG A 62 -0.97 -10.16 -3.33
N PHE A 63 -0.64 -11.35 -2.82
CA PHE A 63 0.24 -11.50 -1.66
C PHE A 63 1.02 -12.80 -1.69
N ASP A 64 2.20 -12.71 -2.29
CA ASP A 64 3.08 -13.83 -2.56
C ASP A 64 4.46 -13.59 -1.96
N TYR A 65 5.28 -14.64 -2.01
CA TYR A 65 6.72 -14.53 -1.92
C TYR A 65 7.38 -15.21 -3.12
N ALA A 66 8.60 -14.79 -3.43
CA ALA A 66 9.45 -15.44 -4.40
C ALA A 66 10.79 -15.87 -3.79
N ILE A 67 11.24 -17.09 -4.10
CA ILE A 67 12.55 -17.60 -3.72
C ILE A 67 13.11 -18.47 -4.85
N GLY A 68 14.36 -18.23 -5.24
CA GLY A 68 15.00 -18.99 -6.34
C GLY A 68 14.20 -19.00 -7.65
N GLY A 69 13.48 -17.91 -7.95
CA GLY A 69 12.63 -17.78 -9.15
C GLY A 69 11.27 -18.48 -9.09
N LYS A 70 10.94 -19.15 -7.98
CA LYS A 70 9.61 -19.73 -7.74
C LYS A 70 8.76 -18.76 -6.94
N ILE A 71 7.50 -18.62 -7.32
CA ILE A 71 6.50 -17.76 -6.66
C ILE A 71 5.47 -18.66 -5.98
N ALA A 72 5.09 -18.33 -4.75
CA ALA A 72 4.04 -19.01 -4.00
C ALA A 72 3.28 -18.01 -3.11
N PRO A 73 1.99 -18.27 -2.80
CA PRO A 73 1.21 -17.42 -1.91
C PRO A 73 1.77 -17.45 -0.48
N VAL A 74 1.64 -16.34 0.25
CA VAL A 74 1.94 -16.32 1.68
C VAL A 74 0.84 -17.05 2.44
N GLU A 75 1.20 -18.01 3.30
CA GLU A 75 0.25 -18.72 4.16
C GLU A 75 -0.10 -17.88 5.40
N VAL A 76 -1.27 -17.23 5.39
CA VAL A 76 -1.68 -16.30 6.46
C VAL A 76 -3.18 -16.44 6.77
N ARG A 77 -3.61 -15.89 7.90
CA ARG A 77 -5.01 -15.87 8.31
C ARG A 77 -5.59 -14.46 8.24
N LEU A 78 -6.90 -14.39 7.96
CA LEU A 78 -7.64 -13.14 8.00
C LEU A 78 -7.42 -12.42 9.35
N GLY A 79 -6.98 -11.16 9.28
CA GLY A 79 -6.75 -10.33 10.45
C GLY A 79 -5.35 -10.43 11.05
N ASP A 80 -4.46 -11.27 10.52
CA ASP A 80 -3.08 -11.38 11.02
C ASP A 80 -2.37 -10.02 10.95
N ARG A 81 -1.64 -9.70 12.03
CA ARG A 81 -0.86 -8.47 12.20
C ARG A 81 0.40 -8.81 13.03
N PRO A 82 1.61 -8.84 12.44
CA PRO A 82 1.97 -8.48 11.07
C PRO A 82 1.28 -9.33 10.01
N ALA A 83 1.02 -8.74 8.84
CA ALA A 83 0.26 -9.38 7.77
C ALA A 83 0.98 -10.60 7.16
N LEU A 84 2.32 -10.62 7.19
CA LEU A 84 3.12 -11.81 6.88
C LEU A 84 3.69 -12.38 8.17
N LYS A 85 3.37 -13.65 8.45
CA LYS A 85 4.03 -14.46 9.47
C LYS A 85 3.95 -15.93 9.08
N MET A 86 5.07 -16.50 8.64
CA MET A 86 5.15 -17.90 8.23
C MET A 86 6.54 -18.47 8.48
N ASP A 87 6.66 -19.79 8.57
CA ASP A 87 7.97 -20.44 8.66
C ASP A 87 8.78 -20.16 7.38
N ALA A 88 10.10 -20.02 7.53
CA ALA A 88 10.97 -19.77 6.39
C ALA A 88 10.83 -20.88 5.34
N PRO A 89 10.41 -20.57 4.10
CA PRO A 89 10.07 -21.60 3.10
C PRO A 89 11.29 -22.28 2.49
N GLY A 90 12.50 -21.77 2.74
CA GLY A 90 13.76 -22.33 2.24
C GLY A 90 14.93 -21.36 2.34
N GLU A 91 16.08 -21.77 1.81
CA GLU A 91 17.30 -20.95 1.77
C GLU A 91 17.32 -19.99 0.58
N GLY A 92 17.88 -18.79 0.79
CA GLY A 92 18.13 -17.79 -0.24
C GLY A 92 17.43 -16.45 0.00
N LEU A 93 17.48 -15.56 -0.99
CA LEU A 93 16.77 -14.30 -0.95
C LEU A 93 15.27 -14.53 -1.16
N MET A 94 14.49 -14.32 -0.11
CA MET A 94 13.03 -14.26 -0.18
C MET A 94 12.59 -12.83 -0.53
N VAL A 95 11.83 -12.67 -1.61
CA VAL A 95 11.23 -11.40 -2.02
C VAL A 95 9.75 -11.44 -1.71
N ILE A 96 9.25 -10.48 -0.92
CA ILE A 96 7.83 -10.36 -0.61
C ILE A 96 7.17 -9.54 -1.72
N ILE A 97 6.05 -10.03 -2.24
CA ILE A 97 5.30 -9.41 -3.32
C ILE A 97 3.91 -9.07 -2.79
N HIS A 98 3.55 -7.79 -2.83
CA HIS A 98 2.24 -7.32 -2.40
C HIS A 98 1.66 -6.35 -3.42
N GLU A 99 0.38 -6.53 -3.71
CA GLU A 99 -0.41 -5.62 -4.55
C GLU A 99 -1.75 -5.35 -3.85
N THR A 100 -2.03 -4.08 -3.60
CA THR A 100 -3.31 -3.63 -3.05
C THR A 100 -4.36 -3.52 -4.14
N THR A 101 -5.60 -3.85 -3.84
CA THR A 101 -6.72 -3.49 -4.71
C THR A 101 -7.07 -2.00 -4.57
N GLY A 102 -7.60 -1.39 -5.63
CA GLY A 102 -8.18 -0.06 -5.54
C GLY A 102 -9.49 -0.09 -4.77
N LEU A 103 -9.61 0.72 -3.71
CA LEU A 103 -10.84 0.84 -2.95
C LEU A 103 -11.63 2.07 -3.43
N LEU A 104 -12.77 1.84 -4.09
CA LEU A 104 -13.73 2.89 -4.37
C LEU A 104 -14.70 3.02 -3.20
N LEU A 105 -14.72 4.19 -2.58
CA LEU A 105 -15.70 4.54 -1.55
C LEU A 105 -16.86 5.29 -2.21
N THR A 106 -18.10 4.86 -1.92
CA THR A 106 -19.32 5.51 -2.40
C THR A 106 -20.24 5.80 -1.24
N TRP A 107 -21.05 6.85 -1.39
CA TRP A 107 -22.05 7.26 -0.41
C TRP A 107 -23.39 7.48 -1.10
N ASP A 108 -24.48 7.13 -0.42
CA ASP A 108 -25.83 7.35 -0.93
C ASP A 108 -26.27 8.82 -0.83
N GLU A 109 -25.64 9.57 0.07
CA GLU A 109 -25.93 10.97 0.38
C GLU A 109 -24.64 11.79 0.30
N PHE A 110 -24.72 13.00 -0.28
CA PHE A 110 -23.56 13.85 -0.48
C PHE A 110 -22.98 14.35 0.85
N GLU A 111 -23.84 14.60 1.84
CA GLU A 111 -23.47 15.05 3.19
C GLU A 111 -22.57 14.05 3.91
N ARG A 112 -22.74 12.74 3.63
CA ARG A 112 -21.87 11.69 4.19
C ARG A 112 -20.49 11.67 3.54
N PHE A 113 -20.42 12.01 2.25
CA PHE A 113 -19.15 12.21 1.56
C PHE A 113 -18.44 13.47 2.10
N GLU A 114 -19.17 14.59 2.25
CA GLU A 114 -18.66 15.84 2.81
C GLU A 114 -18.05 15.62 4.21
N ALA A 115 -18.79 14.98 5.11
CA ALA A 115 -18.29 14.64 6.45
C ALA A 115 -17.06 13.73 6.43
N PHE A 116 -16.97 12.80 5.46
CA PHE A 116 -15.80 11.95 5.31
C PHE A 116 -14.57 12.74 4.85
N VAL A 117 -14.70 13.59 3.84
CA VAL A 117 -13.56 14.36 3.33
C VAL A 117 -13.11 15.43 4.31
N GLU A 118 -14.02 16.00 5.12
CA GLU A 118 -13.64 16.86 6.26
C GLU A 118 -12.83 16.08 7.30
N HIS A 119 -13.31 14.88 7.69
CA HIS A 119 -12.58 14.02 8.64
C HIS A 119 -11.20 13.55 8.11
N LYS A 120 -11.02 13.49 6.78
CA LYS A 120 -9.76 13.08 6.14
C LYS A 120 -8.88 14.26 5.72
N ASP A 121 -9.19 15.48 6.15
CA ASP A 121 -8.47 16.71 5.76
C ASP A 121 -8.35 16.85 4.22
N ALA A 122 -9.40 16.44 3.51
CA ALA A 122 -9.48 16.39 2.06
C ALA A 122 -10.56 17.31 1.48
N THR A 123 -10.95 18.37 2.20
CA THR A 123 -12.02 19.31 1.78
C THR A 123 -11.78 19.98 0.42
N TRP A 124 -10.53 20.05 -0.04
CA TRP A 124 -10.17 20.50 -1.38
C TRP A 124 -10.87 19.72 -2.51
N THR A 125 -11.37 18.50 -2.24
CA THR A 125 -12.14 17.72 -3.22
C THR A 125 -13.56 18.23 -3.44
N LEU A 126 -14.08 19.11 -2.57
CA LEU A 126 -15.44 19.67 -2.66
C LEU A 126 -15.53 20.86 -3.62
N GLU A 127 -14.40 21.53 -3.87
CA GLU A 127 -14.30 22.73 -4.71
C GLU A 127 -13.93 22.42 -6.16
N ALA A 128 -13.65 21.14 -6.46
CA ALA A 128 -13.11 20.65 -7.73
C ALA A 128 -14.17 20.38 -8.80
#